data_AF-A0A8C0QZG8-F1
#
_entry.id   AF-A0A8C0QZG8-F1
#
_cell.length_a   1.000
_cell.length_b   1.000
_cell.length_c   1.000
_cell.angle_alpha   90.00
_cell.angle_beta   90.00
_cell.angle_gamma   90.00
#
_symmetry.space_group_name_H-M   'P 1'
#
loop_
_entity.id
_entity.type
_entity.pdbx_description
1 polymer ?
#
loop_
_entity_poly.entity_id
_entity_poly.type
_entity_poly.pdbx_seq_one_letter_code
_entity_poly.pdbx_strand_id
1 'polypeptide(L)'
;MGIRRFSDVHLERKQVQKIIIHKDYTPSHLDSDLSLLLLATPVQFNNFKMPICLQKEESIWDRCWMAEWVAAYEYDQHDNLNMYLQKLRLMQISWRECSKRVDQLSRNMVCAWKEPGTKGNCQGDSGAPMVCTIHGTQKLFQVGVFSWGIRSGFRGRPGMFVSVAQFIPWIQEETEKEGKAYIISGAWRSSLLHVPWYPLLLGLGFSNVAFYHVY
;
A
#
# COMPACT_ATOMS: atom_id res chain seq x y z
N MET A 1 -12.11 4.56 -13.82
CA MET A 1 -11.88 4.73 -12.36
C MET A 1 -13.24 4.92 -11.71
N GLY A 2 -13.47 4.36 -10.52
CA GLY A 2 -14.80 4.20 -9.92
C GLY A 2 -15.39 5.47 -9.30
N ILE A 3 -16.68 5.39 -8.91
CA ILE A 3 -17.42 6.43 -8.20
C ILE A 3 -17.82 5.86 -6.85
N ARG A 4 -17.53 6.57 -5.75
CA ARG A 4 -17.96 6.12 -4.42
C ARG A 4 -19.42 6.50 -4.22
N ARG A 5 -20.33 5.65 -4.68
CA ARG A 5 -21.76 5.73 -4.34
C ARG A 5 -22.08 4.67 -3.30
N PHE A 6 -22.92 5.01 -2.33
CA PHE A 6 -23.45 4.04 -1.37
C PHE A 6 -24.21 2.87 -2.04
N SER A 7 -24.57 3.03 -3.32
CA SER A 7 -25.28 2.07 -4.16
C SER A 7 -24.41 1.29 -5.17
N ASP A 8 -23.07 1.37 -5.10
CA ASP A 8 -22.21 0.59 -6.00
C ASP A 8 -22.31 -0.92 -5.67
N VAL A 9 -22.82 -1.70 -6.63
CA VAL A 9 -23.06 -3.15 -6.50
C VAL A 9 -21.78 -3.98 -6.42
N HIS A 10 -20.62 -3.41 -6.75
CA HIS A 10 -19.32 -4.09 -6.63
C HIS A 10 -18.66 -3.87 -5.27
N LEU A 11 -19.17 -2.95 -4.45
CA LEU A 11 -18.62 -2.62 -3.15
C LEU A 11 -18.89 -3.74 -2.14
N GLU A 12 -17.83 -4.24 -1.51
CA GLU A 12 -17.92 -5.21 -0.42
C GLU A 12 -17.54 -4.53 0.91
N ARG A 13 -18.42 -4.59 1.90
CA ARG A 13 -18.10 -4.14 3.27
C ARG A 13 -17.63 -5.30 4.12
N LYS A 14 -16.49 -5.14 4.76
CA LYS A 14 -15.92 -6.10 5.71
C LYS A 14 -15.79 -5.48 7.09
N GLN A 15 -16.09 -6.26 8.12
CA GLN A 15 -15.79 -5.89 9.50
C GLN A 15 -14.29 -6.05 9.77
N VAL A 16 -13.70 -5.09 10.47
CA VAL A 16 -12.33 -5.18 10.97
C VAL A 16 -12.38 -5.90 12.31
N GLN A 17 -11.70 -7.04 12.40
CA GLN A 17 -11.56 -7.81 13.63
C GLN A 17 -10.52 -7.19 14.55
N LYS A 18 -9.40 -6.74 14.00
CA LYS A 18 -8.26 -6.21 14.76
C LYS A 18 -7.51 -5.16 13.95
N ILE A 19 -7.04 -4.13 14.64
CA ILE A 19 -6.10 -3.13 14.12
C ILE A 19 -4.78 -3.33 14.84
N ILE A 20 -3.71 -3.54 14.08
CA ILE A 20 -2.36 -3.73 14.62
C ILE A 20 -1.53 -2.53 14.17
N ILE A 21 -1.24 -1.62 15.10
CA ILE A 21 -0.43 -0.42 14.85
C ILE A 21 1.04 -0.78 15.10
N HIS A 22 1.94 -0.29 14.25
CA HIS A 22 3.37 -0.49 14.45
C HIS A 22 3.79 0.10 15.81
N LYS A 23 4.48 -0.69 16.64
CA LYS A 23 4.84 -0.32 18.02
C LYS A 23 5.73 0.94 18.12
N ASP A 24 6.55 1.17 17.09
CA ASP A 24 7.47 2.31 17.03
C ASP A 24 6.85 3.57 16.40
N TYR A 25 5.56 3.52 16.04
CA TYR A 25 4.85 4.69 15.52
C TYR A 25 4.74 5.77 16.60
N THR A 26 5.16 6.99 16.25
CA THR A 26 4.98 8.17 17.10
C THR A 26 4.44 9.35 16.28
N PRO A 27 3.38 10.03 16.73
CA PRO A 27 2.79 11.16 15.99
C PRO A 27 3.74 12.34 15.74
N SER A 28 4.78 12.49 16.57
CA SER A 28 5.74 13.60 16.45
C SER A 28 6.68 13.48 15.25
N HIS A 29 7.03 12.25 14.86
CA HIS A 29 8.00 11.99 13.79
C HIS A 29 7.35 11.41 12.53
N LEU A 30 6.12 10.88 12.65
CA LEU A 30 5.41 10.19 11.57
C LEU A 30 6.27 9.07 10.94
N ASP A 31 7.22 8.55 11.70
CA ASP A 31 8.02 7.39 11.35
C ASP A 31 7.24 6.12 11.72
N SER A 32 7.41 5.07 10.93
CA SER A 32 6.61 3.84 11.06
C SER A 32 5.10 4.08 11.08
N ASP A 33 4.60 5.05 10.31
CA ASP A 33 3.17 5.38 10.20
C ASP A 33 2.41 4.36 9.33
N LEU A 34 2.30 3.13 9.84
CA LEU A 34 1.56 2.05 9.20
C LEU A 34 0.83 1.18 10.24
N SER A 35 -0.23 0.52 9.76
CA SER A 35 -0.96 -0.48 10.53
C SER A 35 -1.45 -1.61 9.62
N LEU A 36 -1.75 -2.76 10.24
CA LEU A 36 -2.45 -3.86 9.59
C LEU A 36 -3.90 -3.90 10.07
N LEU A 37 -4.81 -4.14 9.12
CA LEU A 37 -6.22 -4.40 9.40
C LEU A 37 -6.50 -5.88 9.18
N LEU A 38 -6.77 -6.61 10.25
CA LEU A 38 -7.23 -7.99 10.17
C LEU A 38 -8.74 -8.00 9.97
N LEU A 39 -9.19 -8.56 8.84
CA LEU A 39 -10.62 -8.64 8.52
C LEU A 39 -11.27 -9.84 9.22
N ALA A 40 -12.49 -9.65 9.72
CA ALA A 40 -13.25 -10.71 10.38
C ALA A 40 -13.65 -11.86 9.42
N THR A 41 -13.76 -11.56 8.12
CA THR A 41 -13.99 -12.55 7.07
C THR A 41 -13.07 -12.28 5.88
N PRO A 42 -12.60 -13.34 5.17
CA PRO A 42 -11.73 -13.18 4.01
C PRO A 42 -12.46 -12.49 2.85
N VAL A 43 -11.75 -11.70 2.06
CA VAL A 43 -12.28 -11.12 0.82
C VAL A 43 -12.30 -12.20 -0.26
N GLN A 44 -13.39 -12.24 -1.02
CA GLN A 44 -13.49 -13.11 -2.20
C GLN A 44 -12.92 -12.39 -3.41
N PHE A 45 -11.81 -12.91 -3.94
CA PHE A 45 -11.16 -12.33 -5.10
C PHE A 45 -11.95 -12.55 -6.38
N ASN A 46 -11.91 -11.56 -7.25
CA ASN A 46 -12.53 -11.57 -8.57
C ASN A 46 -11.83 -10.55 -9.47
N ASN A 47 -12.39 -10.27 -10.64
CA ASN A 47 -11.79 -9.34 -11.61
C ASN A 47 -11.71 -7.87 -11.12
N PHE A 48 -12.42 -7.53 -10.04
CA PHE A 48 -12.43 -6.20 -9.43
C PHE A 48 -11.62 -6.14 -8.11
N LYS A 49 -11.43 -7.29 -7.45
CA LYS A 49 -10.73 -7.43 -6.17
C LYS A 49 -9.59 -8.40 -6.32
N MET A 50 -8.37 -7.88 -6.37
CA MET A 50 -7.15 -8.67 -6.52
C MET A 50 -6.10 -8.22 -5.49
N PRO A 51 -5.27 -9.14 -4.99
CA PRO A 51 -4.16 -8.78 -4.11
C PRO A 51 -3.08 -8.00 -4.87
N ILE A 52 -2.34 -7.16 -4.15
CA ILE A 52 -1.16 -6.45 -4.67
C ILE A 52 0.12 -7.20 -4.30
N CYS A 53 1.15 -7.15 -5.16
CA CYS A 53 2.43 -7.76 -4.82
C CYS A 53 3.18 -6.89 -3.80
N LEU A 54 3.83 -7.53 -2.83
CA LEU A 54 4.86 -6.90 -2.01
C LEU A 54 6.23 -7.49 -2.37
N GLN A 55 7.28 -6.73 -2.15
CA GLN A 55 8.66 -7.20 -2.31
C GLN A 55 9.53 -6.72 -1.16
N LYS A 56 10.54 -7.53 -0.83
CA LYS A 56 11.45 -7.28 0.28
C LYS A 56 12.54 -6.27 -0.06
N GLU A 57 12.97 -6.25 -1.32
CA GLU A 57 14.06 -5.39 -1.75
C GLU A 57 13.52 -4.18 -2.51
N GLU A 58 14.19 -3.04 -2.36
CA GLU A 58 13.92 -1.89 -3.19
C GLU A 58 14.38 -2.17 -4.62
N SER A 59 13.65 -1.66 -5.61
CA SER A 59 13.96 -1.85 -7.02
C SER A 59 13.98 -0.51 -7.74
N ILE A 60 14.56 -0.49 -8.94
CA ILE A 60 14.42 0.63 -9.85
C ILE A 60 13.03 0.54 -10.47
N TRP A 61 12.16 1.44 -10.05
CA TRP A 61 10.78 1.50 -10.53
C TRP A 61 10.70 2.30 -11.82
N ASP A 62 9.96 1.75 -12.79
CA ASP A 62 9.73 2.41 -14.08
C ASP A 62 8.68 3.53 -13.92
N ARG A 63 7.51 3.15 -13.41
CA ARG A 63 6.38 4.06 -13.22
C ARG A 63 5.67 3.77 -11.92
N CYS A 64 5.25 4.84 -11.25
CA CYS A 64 4.52 4.78 -9.99
C CYS A 64 3.23 5.59 -10.06
N TRP A 65 2.25 5.17 -9.27
CA TRP A 65 0.94 5.78 -9.19
C TRP A 65 0.41 5.74 -7.76
N MET A 66 -0.51 6.63 -7.47
CA MET A 66 -1.36 6.60 -6.30
C MET A 66 -2.79 6.83 -6.75
N ALA A 67 -3.74 6.23 -6.04
CA ALA A 67 -5.15 6.47 -6.23
C ALA A 67 -5.71 7.24 -5.04
N GLU A 68 -6.54 8.26 -5.29
CA GLU A 68 -7.18 9.07 -4.25
C GLU A 68 -8.63 9.37 -4.61
N TRP A 69 -9.51 9.45 -3.60
CA TRP A 69 -10.88 9.88 -3.76
C TRP A 69 -10.95 11.41 -3.72
N VAL A 70 -11.35 12.02 -4.83
CA VAL A 70 -11.48 13.47 -4.93
C VAL A 70 -12.94 13.86 -4.99
N ALA A 71 -13.33 14.83 -4.16
CA ALA A 71 -14.66 15.43 -4.20
C ALA A 71 -14.88 16.14 -5.55
N ALA A 72 -16.08 16.00 -6.11
CA ALA A 72 -16.47 16.58 -7.38
C ALA A 72 -16.72 18.09 -7.25
N TYR A 73 -15.66 18.88 -7.17
CA TYR A 73 -15.81 20.33 -6.97
C TYR A 73 -16.25 21.12 -8.21
N GLU A 74 -16.53 20.49 -9.37
CA GLU A 74 -16.66 21.24 -10.63
C GLU A 74 -17.79 20.88 -11.60
N TYR A 75 -18.81 20.07 -11.27
CA TYR A 75 -19.86 19.81 -12.29
C TYR A 75 -21.32 19.74 -11.86
N ASP A 76 -21.67 19.75 -10.58
CA ASP A 76 -23.10 19.82 -10.23
C ASP A 76 -23.33 20.39 -8.83
N GLN A 77 -23.93 21.58 -8.75
CA GLN A 77 -24.29 22.23 -7.48
C GLN A 77 -25.44 21.54 -6.73
N HIS A 78 -25.91 20.38 -7.23
CA HIS A 78 -27.08 19.68 -6.71
C HIS A 78 -26.77 18.36 -5.98
N ASP A 79 -25.51 17.88 -5.96
CA ASP A 79 -25.17 16.62 -5.28
C ASP A 79 -23.77 16.64 -4.62
N ASN A 80 -23.68 17.37 -3.51
CA ASN A 80 -22.46 17.74 -2.77
C ASN A 80 -21.66 16.58 -2.11
N LEU A 81 -21.92 15.31 -2.44
CA LEU A 81 -21.32 14.15 -1.75
C LEU A 81 -20.63 13.12 -2.67
N ASN A 82 -20.65 13.32 -3.98
CA ASN A 82 -20.02 12.36 -4.90
C ASN A 82 -18.49 12.50 -4.89
N MET A 83 -17.79 11.42 -4.52
CA MET A 83 -16.33 11.29 -4.64
C MET A 83 -15.97 10.40 -5.83
N TYR A 84 -14.93 10.79 -6.56
CA TYR A 84 -14.44 10.06 -7.73
C TYR A 84 -13.03 9.56 -7.48
N LEU A 85 -12.77 8.29 -7.80
CA LEU A 85 -11.43 7.74 -7.71
C LEU A 85 -10.59 8.34 -8.84
N GLN A 86 -9.52 9.02 -8.48
CA GLN A 86 -8.54 9.56 -9.41
C GLN A 86 -7.24 8.79 -9.27
N LYS A 87 -6.47 8.76 -10.35
CA LYS A 87 -5.14 8.14 -10.42
C LYS A 87 -4.16 9.24 -10.78
N LEU A 88 -3.22 9.49 -9.89
CA LEU A 88 -2.11 10.38 -10.12
C LEU A 88 -0.84 9.57 -10.42
N ARG A 89 0.04 10.16 -11.23
CA ARG A 89 1.39 9.66 -11.47
C ARG A 89 2.35 10.24 -10.45
N LEU A 90 3.24 9.38 -9.99
CA LEU A 90 4.26 9.70 -9.00
C LEU A 90 5.65 9.50 -9.62
N MET A 91 6.54 10.44 -9.34
CA MET A 91 7.96 10.34 -9.64
C MET A 91 8.70 10.09 -8.32
N GLN A 92 9.18 8.87 -8.11
CA GLN A 92 9.99 8.58 -6.91
C GLN A 92 11.26 9.42 -6.91
N ILE A 93 11.62 9.92 -5.73
CA ILE A 93 12.76 10.78 -5.51
C ILE A 93 13.83 10.01 -4.74
N SER A 94 15.09 10.23 -5.09
CA SER A 94 16.20 9.65 -4.32
C SER A 94 16.21 10.17 -2.88
N TRP A 95 16.63 9.32 -1.95
CA TRP A 95 16.85 9.68 -0.55
C TRP A 95 17.58 11.03 -0.38
N ARG A 96 18.70 11.16 -1.09
CA ARG A 96 19.57 12.35 -1.04
C ARG A 96 18.88 13.64 -1.50
N GLU A 97 17.97 13.54 -2.46
CA GLU A 97 17.22 14.70 -2.92
C GLU A 97 16.07 15.03 -1.97
N CYS A 98 15.44 14.01 -1.39
CA CYS A 98 14.39 14.19 -0.40
C CYS A 98 14.92 14.82 0.89
N SER A 99 16.08 14.38 1.37
CA SER A 99 16.71 14.90 2.60
C SER A 99 17.11 16.37 2.53
N LYS A 100 17.14 16.97 1.32
CA LYS A 100 17.36 18.42 1.15
C LYS A 100 16.12 19.26 1.50
N ARG A 101 14.95 18.63 1.66
CA ARG A 101 13.63 19.29 1.83
C ARG A 101 12.85 18.77 3.04
N VAL A 102 13.34 17.70 3.66
CA VAL A 102 12.71 17.00 4.77
C VAL A 102 13.79 16.75 5.82
N ASP A 103 13.65 17.43 6.96
CA ASP A 103 14.65 17.39 8.04
C ASP A 103 14.63 16.07 8.82
N GLN A 104 13.45 15.46 8.99
CA GLN A 104 13.26 14.20 9.70
C GLN A 104 12.93 13.08 8.72
N LEU A 105 13.96 12.60 8.03
CA LEU A 105 13.85 11.52 7.06
C LEU A 105 14.50 10.25 7.62
N SER A 106 13.71 9.18 7.86
CA SER A 106 14.17 7.86 8.31
C SER A 106 14.15 6.83 7.17
N ARG A 107 14.98 5.77 7.23
CA ARG A 107 15.07 4.76 6.15
C ARG A 107 13.73 4.06 5.86
N ASN A 108 12.79 4.16 6.79
CA ASN A 108 11.44 3.67 6.71
C ASN A 108 10.55 4.52 5.79
N MET A 109 11.06 5.61 5.21
CA MET A 109 10.32 6.53 4.36
C MET A 109 10.81 6.52 2.91
N VAL A 110 9.87 6.68 1.99
CA VAL A 110 10.12 6.93 0.56
C VAL A 110 9.39 8.20 0.11
N CYS A 111 10.03 8.96 -0.77
CA CYS A 111 9.53 10.25 -1.23
C CYS A 111 9.14 10.21 -2.70
N ALA A 112 8.07 10.89 -3.07
CA ALA A 112 7.69 11.05 -4.48
C ALA A 112 7.12 12.43 -4.79
N TRP A 113 7.42 12.95 -5.97
CA TRP A 113 6.73 14.10 -6.53
C TRP A 113 5.46 13.66 -7.24
N LYS A 114 4.42 14.48 -7.18
CA LYS A 114 3.32 14.40 -8.15
C LYS A 114 3.85 14.82 -9.51
N GLU A 115 3.66 13.99 -10.54
CA GLU A 115 3.99 14.36 -11.91
C GLU A 115 3.10 15.55 -12.36
N PRO A 116 3.68 16.63 -12.92
CA PRO A 116 2.90 17.76 -13.41
C PRO A 116 1.83 17.34 -14.44
N GLY A 117 0.66 17.97 -14.38
CA GLY A 117 -0.45 17.68 -15.31
C GLY A 117 -1.23 16.39 -15.04
N THR A 118 -0.87 15.61 -14.02
CA THR A 118 -1.66 14.44 -13.62
C THR A 118 -2.94 14.83 -12.85
N LYS A 119 -4.02 14.08 -13.06
CA LYS A 119 -5.30 14.27 -12.33
C LYS A 119 -5.13 13.95 -10.85
N GLY A 120 -5.99 14.51 -10.01
CA GLY A 120 -5.88 14.43 -8.55
C GLY A 120 -5.48 15.78 -7.95
N ASN A 121 -5.84 16.04 -6.71
CA ASN A 121 -5.49 17.26 -5.98
C ASN A 121 -4.39 17.03 -4.94
N CYS A 122 -3.97 15.78 -4.73
CA CYS A 122 -2.97 15.38 -3.74
C CYS A 122 -3.30 15.88 -2.33
N GLN A 123 -4.58 15.98 -2.02
CA GLN A 123 -5.02 16.09 -0.63
C GLN A 123 -4.92 14.74 0.07
N GLY A 124 -4.87 13.64 -0.69
CA GLY A 124 -4.43 12.31 -0.26
C GLY A 124 -5.35 11.65 0.76
N ASP A 125 -5.90 10.49 0.43
CA ASP A 125 -6.44 9.61 1.45
C ASP A 125 -5.26 9.03 2.24
N SER A 126 -5.11 9.39 3.51
CA SER A 126 -4.11 8.78 4.40
C SER A 126 -4.20 7.26 4.33
N GLY A 127 -3.06 6.59 4.14
CA GLY A 127 -2.98 5.14 3.94
C GLY A 127 -3.07 4.67 2.49
N ALA A 128 -3.33 5.55 1.52
CA ALA A 128 -3.41 5.17 0.11
C ALA A 128 -2.08 4.59 -0.41
N PRO A 129 -2.13 3.59 -1.32
CA PRO A 129 -0.92 2.93 -1.79
C PRO A 129 -0.17 3.77 -2.82
N MET A 130 1.16 3.78 -2.71
CA MET A 130 2.05 4.02 -3.83
C MET A 130 2.31 2.68 -4.52
N VAL A 131 1.81 2.55 -5.76
CA VAL A 131 1.91 1.35 -6.57
C VAL A 131 2.86 1.60 -7.72
N CYS A 132 3.86 0.73 -7.91
CA CYS A 132 4.83 0.84 -8.98
C CYS A 132 4.94 -0.43 -9.82
N THR A 133 5.51 -0.29 -11.01
CA THR A 133 5.81 -1.39 -11.93
C THR A 133 7.30 -1.41 -12.27
N ILE A 134 7.81 -2.60 -12.58
CA ILE A 134 9.15 -2.79 -13.14
C ILE A 134 9.02 -2.94 -14.65
N HIS A 135 9.94 -2.33 -15.40
CA HIS A 135 9.96 -2.42 -16.86
C HIS A 135 9.98 -3.89 -17.32
N GLY A 136 9.15 -4.22 -18.31
CA GLY A 136 9.04 -5.58 -18.85
C GLY A 136 8.22 -6.56 -17.99
N THR A 137 7.63 -6.11 -16.88
CA THR A 137 6.71 -6.92 -16.05
C THR A 137 5.28 -6.40 -16.13
N GLN A 138 4.30 -7.29 -15.99
CA GLN A 138 2.89 -6.91 -15.79
C GLN A 138 2.51 -6.83 -14.30
N LYS A 139 3.47 -6.97 -13.40
CA LYS A 139 3.23 -7.03 -11.94
C LYS A 139 3.21 -5.62 -11.36
N LEU A 140 2.25 -5.38 -10.48
CA LEU A 140 2.13 -4.15 -9.71
C LEU A 140 2.56 -4.43 -8.27
N PHE A 141 3.42 -3.57 -7.74
CA PHE A 141 3.97 -3.70 -6.41
C PHE A 141 3.55 -2.51 -5.56
N GLN A 142 3.10 -2.76 -4.34
CA GLN A 142 2.95 -1.69 -3.37
C GLN A 142 4.31 -1.36 -2.76
N VAL A 143 4.79 -0.17 -3.08
CA VAL A 143 6.11 0.32 -2.66
C VAL A 143 5.99 1.18 -1.42
N GLY A 144 4.87 1.91 -1.31
CA GLY A 144 4.65 2.81 -0.20
C GLY A 144 3.21 2.87 0.29
N VAL A 145 3.06 3.41 1.50
CA VAL A 145 1.78 3.79 2.12
C VAL A 145 1.82 5.29 2.34
N PHE A 146 0.88 6.03 1.77
CA PHE A 146 0.82 7.48 1.88
C PHE A 146 0.60 7.88 3.34
N SER A 147 1.50 8.70 3.88
CA SER A 147 1.45 9.12 5.28
C SER A 147 1.12 10.61 5.35
N TRP A 148 2.00 11.46 4.80
CA TRP A 148 1.81 12.90 4.87
C TRP A 148 2.52 13.63 3.74
N GLY A 149 2.15 14.91 3.60
CA GLY A 149 2.75 15.79 2.61
C GLY A 149 2.32 15.39 1.21
N ILE A 150 1.95 16.36 0.40
CA ILE A 150 2.22 16.53 -1.03
C ILE A 150 1.74 17.97 -1.19
N ARG A 151 2.65 18.92 -1.32
CA ARG A 151 2.27 20.31 -1.60
C ARG A 151 2.79 20.65 -2.97
N SER A 152 1.90 20.93 -3.91
CA SER A 152 2.26 21.43 -5.23
C SER A 152 2.64 22.92 -5.16
N GLY A 153 3.44 23.39 -6.12
CA GLY A 153 3.86 24.79 -6.25
C GLY A 153 5.33 25.06 -5.93
N PHE A 154 5.74 26.33 -6.03
CA PHE A 154 7.14 26.78 -5.96
C PHE A 154 7.86 26.45 -4.63
N ARG A 155 7.11 26.31 -3.53
CA ARG A 155 7.58 25.84 -2.22
C ARG A 155 7.18 24.40 -1.92
N GLY A 156 7.02 23.60 -2.97
CA GLY A 156 6.46 22.26 -2.88
C GLY A 156 7.27 21.35 -1.96
N ARG A 157 6.58 20.45 -1.27
CA ARG A 157 7.18 19.36 -0.50
C ARG A 157 6.79 18.04 -1.14
N PRO A 158 7.73 17.07 -1.22
CA PRO A 158 7.40 15.78 -1.79
C PRO A 158 6.35 15.09 -0.95
N GLY A 159 5.65 14.15 -1.56
CA GLY A 159 4.82 13.20 -0.83
C GLY A 159 5.67 12.23 -0.05
N MET A 160 5.28 12.01 1.20
CA MET A 160 5.96 11.11 2.12
C MET A 160 5.13 9.85 2.29
N PHE A 161 5.80 8.73 2.04
CA PHE A 161 5.21 7.41 2.12
C PHE A 161 6.07 6.56 3.06
N VAL A 162 5.43 5.66 3.80
CA VAL A 162 6.15 4.58 4.49
C VAL A 162 6.65 3.58 3.46
N SER A 163 7.92 3.20 3.50
CA SER A 163 8.54 2.22 2.61
C SER A 163 8.12 0.80 3.00
N VAL A 164 7.26 0.17 2.21
CA VAL A 164 6.69 -1.16 2.53
C VAL A 164 7.78 -2.22 2.66
N ALA A 165 8.83 -2.13 1.83
CA ALA A 165 9.95 -3.07 1.85
C ALA A 165 10.61 -3.19 3.24
N GLN A 166 10.75 -2.07 3.96
CA GLN A 166 11.36 -2.03 5.30
C GLN A 166 10.51 -2.72 6.37
N PHE A 167 9.19 -2.78 6.16
CA PHE A 167 8.24 -3.37 7.12
C PHE A 167 7.82 -4.79 6.77
N ILE A 168 8.37 -5.40 5.71
CA ILE A 168 8.09 -6.80 5.38
C ILE A 168 8.36 -7.76 6.55
N PRO A 169 9.49 -7.67 7.28
CA PRO A 169 9.73 -8.56 8.42
C PRO A 169 8.65 -8.40 9.50
N TRP A 170 8.28 -7.17 9.83
CA TRP A 170 7.21 -6.87 10.80
C TRP A 170 5.85 -7.39 10.34
N ILE A 171 5.51 -7.18 9.07
CA ILE A 171 4.32 -7.73 8.42
C ILE A 171 4.26 -9.24 8.60
N GLN A 172 5.34 -9.95 8.31
CA GLN A 172 5.38 -11.41 8.42
C GLN A 172 5.24 -11.86 9.87
N GLU A 173 5.95 -11.20 10.79
CA GLU A 173 5.88 -11.48 12.23
C GLU A 173 4.47 -11.29 12.80
N GLU A 174 3.83 -10.14 12.55
CA GLU A 174 2.49 -9.86 13.07
C GLU A 174 1.44 -10.79 12.46
N THR A 175 1.52 -11.04 11.16
CA THR A 175 0.57 -11.93 10.49
C THR A 175 0.74 -13.39 10.97
N GLU A 176 1.96 -13.84 11.26
CA GLU A 176 2.23 -15.14 11.88
C GLU A 176 1.67 -15.24 13.30
N LYS A 177 1.85 -14.22 14.14
CA LYS A 177 1.26 -14.17 15.51
C LYS A 177 -0.27 -14.29 15.49
N GLU A 178 -0.93 -13.74 14.48
CA GLU A 178 -2.40 -13.85 14.33
C GLU A 178 -2.84 -15.20 13.71
N GLY A 179 -1.93 -16.16 13.47
CA GLY A 179 -2.25 -17.45 12.85
C GLY A 179 -2.62 -17.32 11.37
N LYS A 180 -2.18 -16.25 10.73
CA LYS A 180 -2.45 -15.90 9.34
C LYS A 180 -1.10 -15.52 8.70
N ALA A 181 -0.14 -16.43 8.61
CA ALA A 181 1.19 -16.06 8.13
C ALA A 181 1.18 -15.53 6.68
N TYR A 182 1.78 -14.36 6.44
CA TYR A 182 2.06 -13.84 5.11
C TYR A 182 3.36 -14.42 4.53
N ILE A 183 3.30 -14.99 3.33
CA ILE A 183 4.45 -15.54 2.63
C ILE A 183 4.66 -14.77 1.33
N ILE A 184 5.84 -14.16 1.16
CA ILE A 184 6.21 -13.54 -0.12
C ILE A 184 6.42 -14.64 -1.15
N SER A 185 5.52 -14.69 -2.14
CA SER A 185 5.65 -15.55 -3.31
C SER A 185 6.81 -15.08 -4.20
N GLY A 186 8.03 -15.51 -3.88
CA GLY A 186 9.24 -15.09 -4.61
C GLY A 186 10.57 -15.50 -3.97
N ALA A 187 10.60 -15.97 -2.72
CA ALA A 187 11.77 -16.65 -2.20
C ALA A 187 11.94 -17.95 -3.01
N TRP A 188 12.98 -18.02 -3.83
CA TRP A 188 13.45 -19.28 -4.39
C TRP A 188 13.63 -20.24 -3.21
N ARG A 189 12.73 -21.21 -3.05
CA ARG A 189 13.08 -22.41 -2.28
C ARG A 189 14.24 -23.01 -3.05
N SER A 190 15.45 -22.83 -2.55
CA SER A 190 16.58 -23.65 -2.94
C SER A 190 16.16 -25.09 -2.65
N SER A 191 15.75 -25.80 -3.70
CA SER A 191 15.67 -27.24 -3.69
C SER A 191 17.04 -27.75 -3.25
N LEU A 192 17.02 -28.68 -2.29
CA LEU A 192 18.12 -29.45 -1.67
C LEU A 192 18.25 -29.12 -0.18
N LEU A 193 17.56 -29.90 0.64
CA LEU A 193 18.21 -30.89 1.51
C LEU A 193 17.15 -31.89 1.98
N HIS A 194 17.46 -33.17 1.79
CA HIS A 194 16.70 -34.31 2.30
C HIS A 194 16.53 -34.22 3.82
N VAL A 195 15.30 -34.36 4.31
CA VAL A 195 15.03 -34.74 5.71
C VAL A 195 14.19 -36.03 5.67
N PRO A 196 14.61 -37.10 6.35
CA PRO A 196 13.96 -38.39 6.27
C PRO A 196 12.66 -38.42 7.10
N TRP A 197 11.61 -38.90 6.44
CA TRP A 197 10.44 -39.63 6.93
C TRP A 197 10.19 -39.64 8.45
N TYR A 198 9.26 -38.78 8.88
CA TYR A 198 8.30 -39.09 9.95
C TYR A 198 6.91 -38.65 9.48
N PRO A 199 5.85 -39.46 9.68
CA PRO A 199 4.51 -39.09 9.28
C PRO A 199 3.92 -38.17 10.35
N LEU A 200 3.91 -36.87 10.08
CA LEU A 200 3.08 -35.92 10.81
C LEU A 200 1.98 -35.43 9.87
N LEU A 201 0.80 -36.01 10.07
CA LEU A 201 -0.47 -35.48 9.58
C LEU A 201 -0.67 -34.09 10.18
N LEU A 202 -0.48 -33.05 9.37
CA LEU A 202 -1.03 -31.72 9.62
C LEU A 202 -1.72 -31.26 8.34
N GLY A 203 -3.03 -31.04 8.47
CA GLY A 203 -3.92 -30.64 7.39
C GLY A 203 -3.41 -29.38 6.69
N LEU A 204 -3.47 -29.41 5.37
CA LEU A 204 -3.19 -28.26 4.51
C LEU A 204 -4.30 -27.22 4.70
N GLY A 205 -4.13 -26.34 5.68
CA GLY A 205 -4.83 -25.07 5.76
C GLY A 205 -4.12 -24.06 4.88
N PHE A 206 -4.68 -23.77 3.72
CA PHE A 206 -4.17 -22.77 2.77
C PHE A 206 -4.01 -21.41 3.46
N SER A 207 -2.75 -20.95 3.56
CA SER A 207 -2.39 -19.62 4.06
C SER A 207 -2.82 -18.54 3.07
N ASN A 208 -4.03 -18.00 3.25
CA ASN A 208 -4.48 -16.82 2.52
C ASN A 208 -4.27 -15.58 3.38
N VAL A 209 -3.10 -14.98 3.28
CA VAL A 209 -2.89 -13.60 3.70
C VAL A 209 -2.56 -12.78 2.48
N ALA A 210 -3.50 -11.91 2.17
CA ALA A 210 -3.36 -10.92 1.14
C ALA A 210 -3.43 -9.56 1.82
N PHE A 211 -2.50 -8.70 1.43
CA PHE A 211 -2.64 -7.28 1.66
C PHE A 211 -3.81 -6.78 0.81
N TYR A 212 -4.89 -6.42 1.48
CA TYR A 212 -6.05 -5.84 0.84
C TYR A 212 -5.83 -4.35 0.69
N HIS A 213 -5.98 -3.86 -0.54
CA HIS A 213 -6.55 -2.53 -0.72
C HIS A 213 -8.05 -2.70 -0.87
N VAL A 214 -8.76 -2.02 0.01
CA VAL A 214 -10.20 -1.83 -0.07
C VAL A 214 -10.46 -0.83 -1.18
N TYR A 215 -11.13 -1.26 -2.24
CA TYR A 215 -11.97 -0.39 -3.06
C TYR A 215 -13.28 -1.12 -3.34
#